data_AF-Q6D6Q7-F1
#
_entry.id   AF-Q6D6Q7-F1
#
_cell.length_a   1.000
_cell.length_b   1.000
_cell.length_c   1.000
_cell.angle_alpha   90.00
_cell.angle_beta   90.00
_cell.angle_gamma   90.00
#
_symmetry.space_group_name_H-M   'P 1'
#
loop_
_entity.id
_entity.type
_entity.pdbx_description
1 polymer ?
#
loop_
_entity_poly.entity_id
_entity_poly.type
_entity_poly.pdbx_seq_one_letter_code
_entity_poly.pdbx_strand_id
1 'polypeptide(L)'
;MQNWDVTFIELLDVFIKGKSMRKPLYHVFVTQESQPDPQGEKNTWWTKVGVAFAHHGKPGLNVVLTPGIAVSGKLVLLEPRDDDATQDTQPV
;
A
#
# COMPACT_ATOMS: atom_id res chain seq x y z
N MET A 1 3.83 18.17 10.77
CA MET A 1 3.64 17.03 9.84
C MET A 1 2.16 16.67 9.86
N GLN A 2 1.56 16.58 8.69
CA GLN A 2 0.13 16.78 8.43
C GLN A 2 -0.68 15.51 8.81
N ASN A 3 -1.70 15.67 9.65
CA ASN A 3 -2.58 14.64 10.20
C ASN A 3 -3.57 14.03 9.16
N TRP A 4 -3.25 14.13 7.88
CA TRP A 4 -4.12 13.81 6.74
C TRP A 4 -4.00 12.35 6.27
N ASP A 5 -2.91 11.66 6.58
CA ASP A 5 -2.71 10.24 6.23
C ASP A 5 -3.64 9.31 7.04
N VAL A 6 -3.77 9.57 8.35
CA VAL A 6 -4.60 8.75 9.25
C VAL A 6 -6.09 8.91 8.93
N THR A 7 -6.54 10.15 8.71
CA THR A 7 -7.96 10.43 8.45
C THR A 7 -8.43 9.90 7.10
N PHE A 8 -7.56 9.83 6.08
CA PHE A 8 -7.92 9.24 4.79
C PHE A 8 -8.02 7.71 4.84
N ILE A 9 -7.14 7.04 5.59
CA ILE A 9 -7.23 5.59 5.84
C ILE A 9 -8.49 5.26 6.64
N GLU A 10 -8.79 6.01 7.70
CA GLU A 10 -10.02 5.81 8.49
C GLU A 10 -11.30 6.14 7.69
N LEU A 11 -11.28 7.17 6.84
CA LEU A 11 -12.39 7.47 5.92
C LEU A 11 -12.56 6.38 4.86
N LEU A 12 -11.46 5.80 4.38
CA LEU A 12 -11.51 4.61 3.53
C LEU A 12 -12.16 3.46 4.30
N ASP A 13 -11.73 3.20 5.53
CA ASP A 13 -12.28 2.13 6.38
C ASP A 13 -13.77 2.30 6.64
N VAL A 14 -14.24 3.51 6.96
CA VAL A 14 -15.67 3.78 7.19
C VAL A 14 -16.48 3.64 5.89
N PHE A 15 -15.96 4.13 4.76
CA PHE A 15 -16.60 3.97 3.45
C PHE A 15 -16.62 2.49 3.00
N ILE A 16 -15.60 1.72 3.38
CA ILE A 16 -15.46 0.28 3.13
C ILE A 16 -16.36 -0.53 4.09
N LYS A 17 -16.56 -0.13 5.35
CA LYS A 17 -17.34 -0.88 6.36
C LYS A 17 -18.84 -0.94 6.09
N GLY A 18 -19.40 0.06 5.39
CA GLY A 18 -20.84 0.19 5.13
C GLY A 18 -21.44 -0.76 4.09
N LYS A 19 -20.60 -1.44 3.30
CA LYS A 19 -20.95 -2.61 2.48
C LYS A 19 -20.05 -3.75 2.93
N SER A 20 -20.48 -5.00 2.90
CA SER A 20 -19.66 -6.17 3.28
C SER A 20 -18.39 -6.35 2.42
N MET A 21 -17.40 -5.46 2.60
CA MET A 21 -16.21 -5.37 1.77
C MET A 21 -15.09 -6.20 2.41
N ARG A 22 -14.59 -7.14 1.61
CA ARG A 22 -13.41 -7.95 1.92
C ARG A 22 -12.22 -7.02 2.13
N LYS A 23 -11.40 -7.32 3.15
CA LYS A 23 -10.11 -6.67 3.45
C LYS A 23 -9.33 -6.38 2.15
N PRO A 24 -8.55 -5.28 2.08
CA PRO A 24 -7.66 -5.05 0.95
C PRO A 24 -6.80 -6.30 0.74
N LEU A 25 -6.83 -6.81 -0.49
CA LEU A 25 -6.17 -8.08 -0.81
C LEU A 25 -4.66 -7.90 -0.90
N TYR A 26 -4.20 -6.71 -1.29
CA TYR A 26 -2.78 -6.44 -1.51
C TYR A 26 -2.36 -5.04 -1.04
N HIS A 27 -1.16 -4.95 -0.49
CA HIS A 27 -0.36 -3.74 -0.41
C HIS A 27 0.36 -3.49 -1.74
N VAL A 28 0.41 -2.23 -2.17
CA VAL A 28 1.06 -1.83 -3.43
C VAL A 28 2.35 -1.08 -3.12
N PHE A 29 3.44 -1.52 -3.75
CA PHE A 29 4.78 -0.95 -3.56
C PHE A 29 5.37 -0.47 -4.88
N VAL A 30 6.19 0.58 -4.82
CA VAL A 30 7.17 0.89 -5.86
C VAL A 30 8.51 0.31 -5.43
N THR A 31 9.21 -0.34 -6.36
CA THR A 31 10.56 -0.87 -6.15
C THR A 31 11.60 -0.09 -6.93
N GLN A 32 12.68 0.29 -6.26
CA GLN A 32 13.84 0.92 -6.90
C GLN A 32 15.10 0.14 -6.54
N GLU A 33 15.85 -0.32 -7.55
CA GLU A 33 17.17 -0.91 -7.33
C GLU A 33 18.17 0.21 -7.04
N SER A 34 18.99 0.02 -6.00
CA SER A 34 20.13 0.88 -5.73
C SER A 34 21.20 0.66 -6.79
N GLN A 35 22.04 1.68 -6.99
CA GLN A 35 23.32 1.42 -7.65
C GLN A 35 24.11 0.41 -6.82
N PRO A 36 24.88 -0.50 -7.46
CA PRO A 36 25.76 -1.40 -6.75
C PRO A 36 26.74 -0.58 -5.90
N ASP A 37 26.94 -0.98 -4.66
CA ASP A 37 27.99 -0.40 -3.84
C ASP A 37 29.40 -0.80 -4.36
N PRO A 38 30.50 -0.27 -3.82
CA PRO A 38 31.85 -0.65 -4.22
C PRO A 38 32.18 -2.14 -4.03
N GLN A 39 31.43 -2.87 -3.20
CA GLN A 39 31.51 -4.33 -3.03
C GLN A 39 30.65 -5.11 -4.05
N GLY A 40 29.81 -4.42 -4.83
CA GLY A 40 28.93 -5.00 -5.84
C GLY A 40 27.57 -5.43 -5.29
N GLU A 41 27.23 -5.12 -4.05
CA GLU A 41 25.92 -5.43 -3.48
C GLU A 41 24.85 -4.49 -4.02
N LYS A 42 23.71 -5.07 -4.41
CA LYS A 42 22.52 -4.33 -4.85
C LYS A 42 21.44 -4.47 -3.79
N ASN A 43 20.87 -3.34 -3.38
CA ASN A 43 19.72 -3.31 -2.49
C ASN A 43 18.48 -2.84 -3.26
N THR A 44 17.31 -3.37 -2.91
CA THR A 44 16.03 -2.92 -3.46
C THR A 44 15.29 -2.14 -2.41
N TRP A 45 14.95 -0.88 -2.71
CA TRP A 45 14.12 -0.05 -1.84
C TRP A 45 12.66 -0.25 -2.20
N TRP A 46 11.86 -0.56 -1.18
CA TRP A 46 10.44 -0.82 -1.30
C TRP A 46 9.67 0.27 -0.59
N THR A 47 8.85 1.02 -1.34
CA THR A 47 8.01 2.07 -0.77
C THR A 47 6.55 1.70 -0.96
N LYS A 48 5.78 1.56 0.12
CA LYS A 48 4.32 1.34 0.04
C LYS A 48 3.67 2.63 -0.49
N VAL A 49 2.90 2.51 -1.55
CA VAL A 49 2.28 3.65 -2.26
C VAL A 49 0.75 3.55 -2.33
N GLY A 50 0.18 2.45 -1.86
CA GLY A 50 -1.27 2.24 -1.94
C GLY A 50 -1.72 0.85 -1.58
N VAL A 51 -2.96 0.57 -1.94
CA VAL A 51 -3.65 -0.73 -1.75
C VAL A 51 -4.35 -1.16 -3.02
N ALA A 52 -4.57 -2.47 -3.17
CA ALA A 52 -5.32 -3.02 -4.28
C ALA A 52 -6.39 -4.01 -3.83
N PHE A 53 -7.48 -4.06 -4.59
CA PHE A 53 -8.64 -4.90 -4.31
C PHE A 53 -9.33 -5.34 -5.61
N ALA A 54 -10.10 -6.41 -5.54
CA ALA A 54 -10.79 -6.99 -6.69
C ALA A 54 -11.76 -6.00 -7.35
N HIS A 55 -11.76 -5.95 -8.68
CA HIS A 55 -12.63 -5.04 -9.44
C HIS A 55 -14.08 -5.56 -9.49
N HIS A 56 -14.85 -5.31 -8.42
CA HIS A 56 -16.31 -5.46 -8.36
C HIS A 56 -16.87 -6.76 -8.98
N GLY A 57 -16.23 -7.90 -8.67
CA GLY A 57 -16.65 -9.22 -9.17
C GLY A 57 -16.27 -9.54 -10.61
N LYS A 58 -15.52 -8.68 -11.29
CA LYS A 58 -14.92 -8.94 -12.59
C LYS A 58 -13.44 -9.32 -12.43
N PRO A 59 -12.85 -9.99 -13.43
CA PRO A 59 -11.41 -10.21 -13.48
C PRO A 59 -10.65 -8.88 -13.42
N GLY A 60 -9.61 -8.80 -12.59
CA GLY A 60 -8.74 -7.62 -12.46
C GLY A 60 -8.76 -6.97 -11.07
N LEU A 61 -7.89 -5.97 -10.89
CA LEU A 61 -7.68 -5.26 -9.64
C LEU A 61 -7.84 -3.75 -9.85
N ASN A 62 -8.47 -3.10 -8.88
CA ASN A 62 -8.37 -1.66 -8.69
C ASN A 62 -7.14 -1.38 -7.83
N VAL A 63 -6.36 -0.36 -8.21
CA VAL A 63 -5.24 0.15 -7.42
C VAL A 63 -5.59 1.56 -6.99
N VAL A 64 -5.54 1.81 -5.68
CA VAL A 64 -5.67 3.15 -5.11
C VAL A 64 -4.32 3.56 -4.59
N LEU A 65 -3.77 4.63 -5.16
CA LEU A 65 -2.54 5.26 -4.71
C LEU A 65 -2.86 6.32 -3.66
N THR A 66 -1.95 6.52 -2.72
CA THR A 66 -2.04 7.64 -1.78
C THR A 66 -2.12 8.95 -2.57
N PRO A 67 -3.10 9.83 -2.32
CA PRO A 67 -3.21 11.08 -3.06
C PRO A 67 -1.95 11.95 -2.95
N GLY A 68 -1.63 12.69 -4.02
CA GLY A 68 -0.52 13.65 -4.02
C GLY A 68 0.88 13.04 -4.23
N ILE A 69 1.00 11.73 -4.41
CA ILE A 69 2.27 11.09 -4.76
C ILE A 69 2.42 10.99 -6.28
N ALA A 70 3.63 11.25 -6.78
CA ALA A 70 4.01 10.87 -8.14
C ALA A 70 4.76 9.55 -8.08
N VAL A 71 4.28 8.54 -8.81
CA VAL A 71 4.94 7.23 -8.92
C VAL A 71 5.35 6.97 -10.35
N SER A 72 6.53 6.37 -10.53
CA SER A 72 7.04 5.94 -11.83
C SER A 72 7.78 4.61 -11.67
N GLY A 73 7.74 3.76 -12.69
CA GLY A 73 8.42 2.47 -12.68
C GLY A 73 7.48 1.30 -12.37
N LYS A 74 7.97 0.33 -11.59
CA LYS A 74 7.28 -0.94 -11.33
C LYS A 74 6.42 -0.85 -10.06
N LEU A 75 5.14 -1.20 -10.19
CA LEU A 75 4.28 -1.51 -9.05
C LEU A 75 4.34 -3.00 -8.73
N VAL A 76 4.45 -3.33 -7.46
CA VAL A 76 4.42 -4.70 -6.93
C VAL A 76 3.29 -4.82 -5.93
N LEU A 77 2.44 -5.82 -6.11
CA LEU A 77 1.28 -6.09 -5.26
C LEU A 77 1.57 -7.34 -4.44
N LEU A 78 1.52 -7.22 -3.11
CA LEU A 78 1.79 -8.31 -2.18
C LEU A 78 0.69 -8.39 -1.13
N GLU A 79 0.33 -9.60 -0.71
CA GLU A 79 -0.62 -9.79 0.39
C GLU A 79 -0.06 -9.15 1.67
N PRO A 80 -0.90 -8.54 2.52
CA PRO A 80 -0.46 -8.06 3.83
C PRO A 80 0.17 -9.21 4.62
N ARG A 81 1.30 -8.97 5.29
CA ARG A 81 1.90 -9.98 6.18
C ARG A 81 1.10 -10.00 7.49
N ASP A 82 1.07 -11.15 8.15
CA ASP A 82 0.32 -11.31 9.41
C ASP A 82 0.80 -10.33 10.51
N ASP A 83 2.07 -9.93 10.49
CA ASP A 83 2.65 -8.98 11.46
C ASP A 83 2.27 -7.51 11.19
N ASP A 84 1.87 -7.16 9.96
CA ASP A 84 1.46 -5.79 9.60
C ASP A 84 0.11 -5.41 10.24
N ALA A 85 -0.67 -6.40 10.70
CA ALA A 85 -1.95 -6.18 11.38
C ALA A 85 -1.80 -5.51 12.77
N THR A 86 -0.58 -5.39 13.29
CA THR A 86 -0.32 -4.88 14.65
C THR A 86 0.17 -3.44 14.67
N GLN A 87 0.55 -2.84 13.53
CA GLN A 87 1.10 -1.47 13.49
C GLN A 87 0.06 -0.36 13.35
N ASP A 88 -1.20 -0.67 13.02
CA ASP A 88 -2.28 0.33 12.87
C ASP A 88 -3.10 0.59 14.15
N THR A 89 -2.73 -0.01 15.29
CA THR A 89 -3.38 0.26 16.59
C THR A 89 -2.36 0.53 17.70
N GLN A 90 -1.67 1.67 17.66
CA GLN A 90 -1.13 2.28 18.87
C GLN A 90 -1.34 3.81 18.84
N PRO A 91 -2.33 4.33 19.59
CA PRO A 91 -2.40 5.76 19.87
C PRO A 91 -1.34 6.11 20.92
N VAL A 92 -0.55 7.15 20.65
CA VAL A 92 0.32 7.84 21.64
C VAL A 92 -0.52 8.70 22.56
#